data_AF-F5LB52-F1
#
_entry.id   AF-F5LB52-F1
#
_cell.length_a   1.000
_cell.length_b   1.000
_cell.length_c   1.000
_cell.angle_alpha   90.00
_cell.angle_beta   90.00
_cell.angle_gamma   90.00
#
_symmetry.space_group_name_H-M   'P 1'
#
loop_
_entity.id
_entity.type
_entity.pdbx_description
1 polymer ?
#
loop_
_entity_poly.entity_id
_entity_poly.type
_entity_poly.pdbx_seq_one_letter_code
_entity_poly.pdbx_strand_id
1 'polypeptide(L)' 'MLHAQCRFQLGVHPINWVGEDVREHGDHYTYEQVMDEMAALGFKGTEMSRKFPKDVDRLKQELSK' A
#
# COMPACT_ATOMS: atom_id res chain seq x y z
N MET A 1 22.94 -13.29 7.12
CA MET A 1 23.02 -13.22 5.64
C MET A 1 23.05 -11.75 5.26
N LEU A 2 24.11 -11.26 4.62
CA LEU A 2 24.10 -9.91 4.06
C LEU A 2 23.17 -9.94 2.85
N HIS A 3 21.95 -9.41 2.99
CA HIS A 3 21.10 -9.16 1.84
C HIS A 3 21.78 -8.09 0.99
N ALA A 4 22.15 -8.45 -0.25
CA ALA A 4 22.67 -7.50 -1.21
C ALA A 4 21.69 -6.32 -1.32
N GLN A 5 22.18 -5.09 -1.17
CA GLN A 5 21.35 -3.89 -1.26
C GLN A 5 20.75 -3.80 -2.67
N CYS A 6 19.43 -3.99 -2.78
CA CYS A 6 18.72 -3.78 -4.04
C CYS A 6 18.90 -2.32 -4.48
N ARG A 7 19.37 -2.10 -5.71
CA ARG A 7 19.53 -0.74 -6.27
C ARG A 7 18.20 -0.07 -6.59
N PHE A 8 17.10 -0.81 -6.51
CA PHE A 8 15.77 -0.34 -6.82
C PHE A 8 14.93 -0.25 -5.53
N GLN A 9 14.07 0.76 -5.48
CA GLN A 9 13.01 0.81 -4.50
C GLN A 9 11.88 -0.09 -5.00
N LEU A 10 11.53 -1.10 -4.21
CA LEU A 10 10.49 -2.05 -4.55
C LEU A 10 9.19 -1.62 -3.87
N GLY A 11 8.13 -1.53 -4.67
CA GLY A 11 6.78 -1.33 -4.21
C GLY A 11 5.86 -2.48 -4.63
N VAL A 12 4.63 -2.46 -4.11
CA VAL A 12 3.60 -3.46 -4.40
C VAL A 12 2.29 -2.77 -4.75
N HIS A 13 1.63 -3.23 -5.80
CA HIS A 13 0.38 -2.64 -6.27
C HIS A 13 -0.79 -3.03 -5.34
N PRO A 14 -1.73 -2.11 -5.01
CA PRO A 14 -2.83 -2.38 -4.08
C PRO A 14 -3.87 -3.37 -4.60
N ILE A 15 -3.87 -3.69 -5.90
CA ILE A 15 -4.81 -4.66 -6.52
C ILE A 15 -4.78 -6.05 -5.88
N ASN A 16 -3.69 -6.43 -5.21
CA ASN A 16 -3.62 -7.68 -4.46
C ASN A 16 -4.62 -7.71 -3.29
N TRP A 17 -5.13 -6.55 -2.85
CA TRP A 17 -6.16 -6.39 -1.81
C TRP A 17 -7.46 -5.79 -2.34
N VAL A 18 -7.39 -4.70 -3.11
CA VAL A 18 -8.55 -3.87 -3.48
C VAL A 18 -8.69 -3.81 -5.00
N GLY A 19 -9.85 -4.26 -5.49
CA GLY A 19 -10.22 -4.08 -6.90
C GLY A 19 -10.64 -2.65 -7.19
N GLU A 20 -10.12 -2.10 -8.29
CA GLU A 20 -10.49 -0.76 -8.78
C GLU A 20 -11.71 -0.81 -9.72
N ASP A 21 -11.84 -1.88 -10.53
CA ASP A 21 -12.95 -2.06 -11.49
C ASP A 21 -14.18 -2.74 -10.85
N VAL A 22 -13.97 -3.90 -10.21
CA VAL A 22 -15.00 -4.65 -9.49
C VAL A 22 -14.95 -4.25 -8.02
N ARG A 23 -15.80 -3.30 -7.62
CA ARG A 23 -15.69 -2.62 -6.32
C ARG A 23 -15.96 -3.54 -5.14
N GLU A 24 -16.72 -4.61 -5.32
CA GLU A 24 -16.99 -5.59 -4.28
C GLU A 24 -15.71 -6.33 -3.87
N HIS A 25 -14.72 -6.44 -4.77
CA HIS A 25 -13.44 -7.05 -4.48
C HIS A 25 -12.61 -6.15 -3.55
N GLY A 26 -12.38 -6.67 -2.34
CA GLY A 26 -11.61 -5.95 -1.32
C GLY A 26 -12.39 -4.87 -0.60
N ASP A 27 -13.71 -4.81 -0.75
CA ASP A 27 -14.50 -3.75 -0.11
C ASP A 27 -14.51 -3.84 1.42
N HIS A 28 -14.23 -5.04 1.94
CA HIS A 28 -14.03 -5.34 3.37
C HIS A 28 -12.67 -4.84 3.92
N TYR A 29 -11.70 -4.53 3.06
CA TYR A 29 -10.45 -3.94 3.49
C TYR A 29 -10.61 -2.43 3.76
N THR A 30 -10.05 -2.01 4.89
CA THR A 30 -9.73 -0.62 5.18
C THR A 30 -8.41 -0.24 4.53
N TYR A 31 -8.14 1.05 4.35
CA TYR A 31 -6.85 1.45 3.77
C TYR A 31 -5.70 1.18 4.74
N GLU A 32 -5.95 1.31 6.05
CA GLU A 32 -4.98 1.06 7.11
C GLU A 32 -4.49 -0.39 7.06
N GLN A 33 -5.41 -1.35 6.97
CA GLN A 33 -5.05 -2.78 6.84
C GLN A 33 -4.16 -3.03 5.63
N VAL A 34 -4.50 -2.48 4.47
CA VAL A 34 -3.71 -2.67 3.24
C VAL A 34 -2.31 -2.07 3.40
N MET A 35 -2.19 -0.86 3.93
CA MET A 35 -0.89 -0.20 4.15
C MET A 35 -0.03 -0.95 5.18
N ASP A 36 -0.63 -1.39 6.29
CA ASP A 36 0.05 -2.14 7.35
C ASP A 36 0.55 -3.51 6.85
N GLU A 37 -0.26 -4.21 6.04
CA GLU A 37 0.14 -5.49 5.45
C GLU A 37 1.26 -5.34 4.40
N MET A 38 1.22 -4.30 3.56
CA MET A 38 2.32 -3.98 2.63
C MET A 38 3.64 -3.72 3.38
N ALA A 39 3.57 -2.94 4.47
CA ALA A 39 4.72 -2.65 5.31
C ALA A 39 5.26 -3.90 6.02
N ALA A 40 4.37 -4.76 6.54
CA ALA A 40 4.74 -6.03 7.18
C ALA A 40 5.44 -7.01 6.22
N LEU A 41 5.10 -6.95 4.93
CA LEU A 41 5.77 -7.70 3.86
C LEU A 41 7.12 -7.08 3.41
N GLY A 42 7.49 -5.92 3.95
CA GLY A 42 8.76 -5.25 3.68
C GLY A 42 8.78 -4.35 2.44
N PHE A 43 7.62 -4.07 1.85
CA PHE A 43 7.51 -3.11 0.74
C PHE A 43 7.56 -1.68 1.25
N LYS A 44 8.19 -0.79 0.48
CA LYS A 44 8.41 0.62 0.84
C LYS A 44 7.72 1.61 -0.09
N GLY A 45 6.86 1.10 -0.97
CA GLY A 45 6.13 1.90 -1.95
C GLY A 45 4.91 1.17 -2.46
N THR A 46 3.96 1.93 -2.98
CA THR A 46 2.73 1.44 -3.60
C THR A 46 2.20 2.49 -4.57
N GLU A 47 1.20 2.12 -5.37
CA GLU A 47 0.43 3.04 -6.21
C GLU A 47 -0.86 3.46 -5.48
N MET A 48 -1.63 4.36 -6.08
CA MET A 48 -2.87 4.85 -5.47
C MET A 48 -3.99 3.81 -5.57
N SER A 49 -4.74 3.62 -4.49
CA SER A 49 -6.00 2.88 -4.50
C SER A 49 -7.19 3.80 -4.23
N ARG A 50 -8.39 3.46 -4.74
CA ARG A 50 -9.64 4.16 -4.39
C ARG A 50 -9.92 4.24 -2.89
N LYS A 51 -9.38 3.31 -2.10
CA LYS A 51 -9.57 3.26 -0.63
C LYS A 51 -8.61 4.20 0.11
N PHE A 52 -7.49 4.57 -0.49
CA PHE A 52 -6.46 5.37 0.18
C PHE A 52 -6.91 6.82 0.42
N PRO A 53 -6.37 7.50 1.44
CA PRO A 53 -6.68 8.91 1.69
C PRO A 53 -6.38 9.76 0.46
N LYS A 54 -7.37 10.55 0.05
CA LYS A 54 -7.24 11.52 -1.06
C LYS A 54 -6.71 12.87 -0.60
N ASP A 55 -6.86 13.17 0.69
CA ASP A 55 -6.25 14.33 1.31
C ASP A 55 -4.73 14.11 1.44
N VAL A 56 -3.95 15.05 0.91
CA VAL A 56 -2.49 14.90 0.79
C VAL A 56 -1.82 14.90 2.16
N ASP A 57 -2.29 15.72 3.09
CA ASP A 57 -1.68 15.82 4.42
C ASP A 57 -1.98 14.56 5.24
N ARG A 58 -3.21 14.05 5.16
CA ARG A 58 -3.57 12.75 5.72
C ARG A 58 -2.76 11.62 5.12
N LEU A 59 -2.62 11.59 3.79
CA LEU A 59 -1.82 10.54 3.12
C LEU A 59 -0.36 10.57 3.58
N LYS A 60 0.26 11.76 3.65
CA LYS A 60 1.64 11.91 4.15
C LYS A 60 1.77 11.46 5.60
N GLN A 61 0.79 11.75 6.45
CA GLN A 61 0.77 11.28 7.83
C GLN A 61 0.77 9.75 7.89
N GLU A 62 -0.09 9.10 7.10
CA GLU A 62 -0.18 7.64 7.06
C GLU A 62 1.09 6.97 6.51
N LEU A 63 1.71 7.54 5.46
CA LEU A 63 2.97 7.05 4.89
C LEU A 63 4.20 7.29 5.77
N SER A 64 4.08 8.09 6.83
CA SER A 64 5.17 8.39 7.77
C SER A 64 5.21 7.49 9.00
N LYS A 65 4.24 6.57 9.12
CA LYS A 65 4.20 5.55 10.18
C LYS A 65 5.27 4.49 9.96
#